data_AF-A0A2M7FE20-F1
#
_entry.id   AF-A0A2M7FE20-F1
#
_cell.length_a   1.000
_cell.length_b   1.000
_cell.length_c   1.000
_cell.angle_alpha   90.00
_cell.angle_beta   90.00
_cell.angle_gamma   90.00
#
_symmetry.space_group_name_H-M   'P 1'
#
loop_
_entity.id
_entity.type
_entity.pdbx_description
1 polymer ?
#
loop_
_entity_poly.entity_id
_entity_poly.type
_entity_poly.pdbx_seq_one_letter_code
_entity_poly.pdbx_strand_id
1 'polypeptide(L)'
;VAIYLAETGTSTPPVSIGTYLPKARAIVTAMQDKLPKEALVGFTDGSYSAASLARKDKDIAIYGFADGDVLPKMTSPLLVTTSNLKLGETVLALGADGSASTGIVARVSEKGIHTTLPDIGTGSAAVDLSGNLIGIAAGITPGLLISANTITALLAATTTTTTSTTP
;
A
#
# COMPACT_ATOMS: atom_id res chain seq x y z
N VAL A 1 2.10 -1.84 7.86
CA VAL A 1 2.13 -3.29 8.15
C VAL A 1 3.38 -3.89 7.54
N ALA A 2 3.89 -4.96 8.15
CA ALA A 2 5.05 -5.70 7.64
C ALA A 2 4.58 -6.97 6.93
N ILE A 3 5.12 -7.25 5.75
CA ILE A 3 4.79 -8.42 4.93
C ILE A 3 5.98 -9.38 5.02
N TYR A 4 5.72 -10.63 5.42
CA TYR A 4 6.71 -11.70 5.56
C TYR A 4 6.35 -12.86 4.62
N LEU A 5 7.34 -13.71 4.31
CA LEU A 5 7.06 -14.99 3.66
C LEU A 5 6.24 -15.86 4.61
N ALA A 6 5.20 -16.54 4.10
CA ALA A 6 4.39 -17.43 4.91
C ALA A 6 5.21 -18.59 5.51
N GLU A 7 6.19 -19.10 4.78
CA GLU A 7 7.01 -20.26 5.17
C GLU A 7 8.00 -19.95 6.31
N THR A 8 8.66 -18.79 6.26
CA THR A 8 9.69 -18.40 7.25
C THR A 8 9.19 -17.47 8.34
N GLY A 9 8.04 -16.82 8.14
CA GLY A 9 7.42 -15.91 9.09
C GLY A 9 8.35 -14.78 9.55
N THR A 10 8.32 -14.48 10.85
CA THR A 10 9.08 -13.39 11.48
C THR A 10 10.52 -13.74 11.81
N SER A 11 10.97 -14.97 11.49
CA SER A 11 12.38 -15.37 11.65
C SER A 11 13.30 -14.71 10.62
N THR A 12 12.72 -14.07 9.60
CA THR A 12 13.41 -13.24 8.61
C THR A 12 12.89 -11.81 8.64
N PRO A 13 13.68 -10.80 8.22
CA PRO A 13 13.17 -9.44 8.01
C PRO A 13 11.97 -9.43 7.07
N PRO A 14 11.06 -8.44 7.18
CA PRO A 14 9.94 -8.32 6.27
C PRO A 14 10.43 -8.18 4.83
N VAL A 15 9.77 -8.87 3.91
CA VAL A 15 10.04 -8.78 2.47
C VAL A 15 9.48 -7.51 1.86
N SER A 16 8.47 -6.90 2.48
CA SER A 16 7.93 -5.62 2.05
C SER A 16 7.16 -4.93 3.18
N ILE A 17 6.97 -3.61 3.03
CA ILE A 17 6.07 -2.81 3.85
C ILE A 17 4.80 -2.53 3.06
N GLY A 18 3.66 -2.56 3.74
CA GLY A 18 2.38 -2.27 3.14
C GLY A 18 1.52 -1.35 3.99
N THR A 19 0.48 -0.84 3.35
CA THR A 19 -0.57 -0.03 3.96
C THR A 19 -1.85 -0.86 4.04
N TYR A 20 -2.38 -1.04 5.24
CA TYR A 20 -3.62 -1.78 5.45
C TYR A 20 -4.84 -0.88 5.20
N LEU A 21 -5.79 -1.39 4.42
CA LEU A 21 -7.07 -0.74 4.09
C LEU A 21 -8.22 -1.57 4.70
N PRO A 22 -8.72 -1.22 5.90
CA PRO A 22 -9.66 -2.06 6.64
C PRO A 22 -10.97 -2.29 5.90
N LYS A 23 -11.54 -1.26 5.26
CA LYS A 23 -12.77 -1.36 4.48
C LYS A 23 -12.67 -2.38 3.33
N ALA A 24 -11.48 -2.54 2.75
CA ALA A 24 -11.23 -3.47 1.67
C ALA A 24 -10.72 -4.83 2.16
N ARG A 25 -10.49 -5.00 3.47
CA ARG A 25 -9.79 -6.17 4.05
C ARG A 25 -8.54 -6.53 3.25
N ALA A 26 -7.73 -5.52 2.95
CA ALA A 26 -6.62 -5.67 2.02
C ALA A 26 -5.39 -4.85 2.44
N ILE A 27 -4.22 -5.26 1.98
CA ILE A 27 -2.98 -4.52 2.09
C ILE A 27 -2.52 -4.11 0.72
N VAL A 28 -2.08 -2.88 0.61
CA VAL A 28 -1.48 -2.33 -0.59
C VAL A 28 0.00 -2.14 -0.35
N THR A 29 0.82 -2.61 -1.28
CA THR A 29 2.27 -2.44 -1.25
C THR A 29 2.78 -2.11 -2.63
N ALA A 30 3.93 -1.44 -2.72
CA ALA A 30 4.57 -1.20 -4.01
C ALA A 30 5.13 -2.53 -4.54
N MET A 31 5.12 -2.70 -5.87
CA MET A 31 5.63 -3.89 -6.51
C MET A 31 7.15 -3.99 -6.28
N GLN A 32 7.62 -5.19 -5.97
CA GLN A 32 9.05 -5.52 -5.83
C GLN A 32 9.36 -6.82 -6.56
N ASP A 33 10.63 -7.07 -6.87
CA ASP A 33 11.05 -8.19 -7.72
C ASP A 33 10.56 -9.57 -7.22
N LYS A 34 10.38 -9.73 -5.90
CA LYS A 34 9.97 -11.00 -5.29
C LYS A 34 8.92 -10.78 -4.20
N LEU A 35 7.67 -10.55 -4.61
CA LEU A 35 6.53 -10.61 -3.71
C LEU A 35 5.97 -12.04 -3.64
N PRO A 36 5.80 -12.63 -2.44
CA PRO A 36 5.26 -13.97 -2.30
C PRO A 36 3.77 -14.05 -2.68
N LYS A 37 3.31 -15.24 -3.08
CA LYS A 37 1.87 -15.47 -3.30
C LYS A 37 1.10 -15.53 -1.99
N GLU A 38 1.70 -16.15 -0.98
CA GLU A 38 1.16 -16.28 0.37
C GLU A 38 2.10 -15.56 1.34
N ALA A 39 1.54 -14.69 2.15
CA ALA A 39 2.28 -13.86 3.08
C ALA A 39 1.73 -13.99 4.49
N LEU A 40 2.62 -13.88 5.48
CA LEU A 40 2.24 -13.56 6.84
C LEU A 40 2.34 -12.06 7.02
N VAL A 41 1.28 -11.43 7.50
CA VAL A 41 1.23 -9.98 7.74
C VAL A 41 1.38 -9.74 9.23
N GLY A 42 2.35 -8.90 9.61
CA GLY A 42 2.45 -8.33 10.95
C GLY A 42 1.83 -6.93 11.03
N PHE A 43 0.91 -6.76 11.98
CA PHE A 43 0.29 -5.48 12.31
C PHE A 43 1.01 -4.78 13.46
N THR A 44 0.76 -3.47 13.61
CA THR A 44 1.40 -2.64 14.63
C THR A 44 0.93 -2.95 16.06
N ASP A 45 -0.19 -3.64 16.21
CA ASP A 45 -0.69 -4.14 17.51
C ASP A 45 -0.03 -5.47 17.92
N GLY A 46 0.91 -5.99 17.11
CA GLY A 46 1.59 -7.25 17.32
C GLY A 46 0.81 -8.48 16.85
N SER A 47 -0.40 -8.31 16.29
CA SER A 47 -1.15 -9.40 15.68
C SER A 47 -0.57 -9.81 14.32
N TYR A 48 -0.84 -11.06 13.94
CA TYR A 48 -0.44 -11.61 12.65
C TYR A 48 -1.63 -12.26 11.95
N SER A 49 -1.68 -12.14 10.63
CA SER A 49 -2.72 -12.80 9.81
C SER A 49 -2.14 -13.25 8.48
N ALA A 50 -2.61 -14.38 7.97
CA ALA A 50 -2.25 -14.85 6.65
C ALA A 50 -2.97 -14.00 5.58
N ALA A 51 -2.27 -13.67 4.50
CA ALA A 51 -2.83 -12.97 3.37
C ALA A 51 -2.34 -13.62 2.08
N SER A 52 -3.12 -13.48 1.01
CA SER A 52 -2.75 -13.97 -0.31
C SER A 52 -2.75 -12.84 -1.32
N LEU A 53 -1.81 -12.88 -2.26
CA LEU A 53 -1.73 -11.92 -3.35
C LEU A 53 -3.00 -12.00 -4.19
N ALA A 54 -3.87 -11.02 -4.04
CA ALA A 54 -5.17 -10.97 -4.70
C ALA A 54 -5.05 -10.30 -6.07
N ARG A 55 -4.27 -9.22 -6.17
CA ARG A 55 -4.10 -8.44 -7.40
C ARG A 55 -2.69 -7.87 -7.49
N LYS A 56 -2.25 -7.62 -8.72
CA LYS A 56 -1.02 -6.89 -8.99
C LYS A 56 -1.14 -6.13 -10.30
N ASP A 57 -0.44 -5.01 -10.35
CA ASP A 57 -0.14 -4.26 -11.55
C ASP A 57 1.38 -4.01 -11.58
N LYS A 58 1.85 -3.24 -12.57
CA LYS A 58 3.27 -2.94 -12.76
C LYS A 58 3.95 -2.36 -11.51
N ASP A 59 3.27 -1.44 -10.83
CA ASP A 59 3.88 -0.65 -9.75
C ASP A 59 3.32 -1.01 -8.35
N ILE A 60 2.25 -1.80 -8.28
CA ILE A 60 1.48 -2.03 -7.05
C ILE A 60 0.99 -3.47 -6.93
N ALA A 61 0.94 -3.98 -5.70
CA ALA A 61 0.38 -5.28 -5.36
C ALA A 61 -0.64 -5.14 -4.22
N ILE A 62 -1.67 -5.96 -4.25
CA ILE A 62 -2.72 -6.03 -3.25
C ILE A 62 -2.80 -7.44 -2.69
N TYR A 63 -2.64 -7.56 -1.38
CA TYR A 63 -2.92 -8.78 -0.63
C TYR A 63 -4.31 -8.69 -0.01
N GLY A 64 -5.08 -9.77 -0.10
CA GLY A 64 -6.37 -9.91 0.56
C GLY A 64 -6.28 -10.87 1.75
N PHE A 65 -7.11 -10.63 2.75
CA PHE A 65 -7.35 -11.53 3.88
C PHE A 65 -8.58 -12.40 3.63
N ALA A 66 -8.67 -13.54 4.29
CA ALA A 66 -9.88 -14.37 4.23
C ALA A 66 -11.04 -13.66 4.96
N ASP A 67 -12.29 -13.93 4.56
CA ASP A 67 -13.48 -13.28 5.13
C ASP A 67 -13.65 -13.54 6.64
N GLY A 68 -13.18 -14.70 7.11
CA GLY A 68 -13.26 -15.12 8.51
C GLY A 68 -12.15 -14.59 9.42
N ASP A 69 -11.12 -13.94 8.86
CA ASP A 69 -9.99 -13.49 9.66
C ASP A 69 -10.39 -12.37 10.64
N VAL A 70 -9.87 -12.45 11.86
CA VAL A 70 -9.99 -11.39 12.87
C VAL A 70 -8.87 -10.39 12.63
N LEU A 71 -9.21 -9.29 11.96
CA LEU A 71 -8.25 -8.24 11.61
C LEU A 71 -8.35 -7.06 12.60
N PRO A 72 -7.26 -6.29 12.78
CA PRO A 72 -7.29 -5.09 13.61
C PRO A 72 -8.37 -4.11 13.16
N LYS A 73 -9.12 -3.59 14.13
CA LYS A 73 -10.15 -2.56 13.90
C LYS A 73 -9.48 -1.20 13.94
N MET A 74 -9.49 -0.52 12.81
CA MET A 74 -9.01 0.85 12.70
C MET A 74 -9.89 1.63 11.73
N THR A 75 -9.93 2.96 11.89
CA THR A 75 -10.62 3.85 10.96
C THR A 75 -10.04 3.67 9.57
N SER A 76 -10.90 3.44 8.58
CA SER A 76 -10.43 3.33 7.20
C SER A 76 -10.12 4.73 6.67
N PRO A 77 -8.90 4.99 6.19
CA PRO A 77 -8.58 6.27 5.58
C PRO A 77 -9.40 6.43 4.30
N LEU A 78 -9.80 7.67 4.00
CA LEU A 78 -10.30 7.96 2.66
C LEU A 78 -9.13 7.92 1.67
N LEU A 79 -9.42 7.50 0.44
CA LEU A 79 -8.45 7.53 -0.66
C LEU A 79 -8.60 8.90 -1.35
N VAL A 80 -7.62 9.77 -1.20
CA VAL A 80 -7.64 11.13 -1.75
C VAL A 80 -7.35 11.08 -3.24
N THR A 81 -8.27 11.55 -4.06
CA THR A 81 -8.05 11.59 -5.50
C THR A 81 -7.00 12.63 -5.87
N THR A 82 -6.21 12.35 -6.91
CA THR A 82 -5.20 13.31 -7.40
C THR A 82 -5.78 14.68 -7.80
N SER A 83 -7.04 14.72 -8.23
CA SER A 83 -7.78 15.96 -8.54
C SER A 83 -8.05 16.84 -7.33
N ASN A 84 -8.04 16.26 -6.13
CA ASN A 84 -8.34 16.94 -4.88
C ASN A 84 -7.08 17.40 -4.13
N LEU A 85 -5.90 16.98 -4.59
CA LEU A 85 -4.62 17.39 -4.02
C LEU A 85 -4.25 18.79 -4.46
N LYS A 86 -3.74 19.59 -3.52
CA LYS A 86 -3.22 20.92 -3.80
C LYS A 86 -1.70 20.93 -3.74
N LEU A 87 -1.07 21.65 -4.65
CA LEU A 87 0.37 21.91 -4.57
C LEU A 87 0.66 22.72 -3.30
N GLY A 88 1.71 22.34 -2.57
CA GLY A 88 2.05 22.93 -1.28
C GLY A 88 1.26 22.39 -0.09
N GLU A 89 0.27 21.51 -0.29
CA GLU A 89 -0.44 20.85 0.82
C GLU A 89 0.50 19.95 1.61
N THR A 90 0.34 19.94 2.94
CA THR A 90 1.14 19.13 3.85
C THR A 90 0.85 17.65 3.68
N VAL A 91 1.92 16.86 3.60
CA VAL A 91 1.89 15.41 3.56
C VAL A 91 2.64 14.87 4.77
N LEU A 92 2.03 13.91 5.45
CA LEU A 92 2.62 13.17 6.57
C LEU A 92 2.91 11.75 6.14
N ALA A 93 3.98 11.15 6.66
CA ALA A 93 4.30 9.76 6.41
C ALA A 93 4.87 9.09 7.65
N LEU A 94 4.62 7.79 7.76
CA LEU A 94 5.30 6.91 8.68
C LEU A 94 6.28 6.06 7.89
N GLY A 95 7.57 6.23 8.19
CA GLY A 95 8.65 5.47 7.62
C GLY A 95 8.57 3.99 7.97
N ALA A 96 9.20 3.15 7.15
CA ALA A 96 9.33 1.71 7.41
C ALA A 96 10.03 1.39 8.75
N ASP A 97 10.87 2.31 9.21
CA ASP A 97 11.59 2.27 10.50
C ASP A 97 10.75 2.79 11.68
N GLY A 98 9.50 3.21 11.45
CA GLY A 98 8.63 3.81 12.46
C GLY A 98 8.85 5.31 12.68
N SER A 99 9.76 5.94 11.93
CA SER A 99 9.94 7.40 11.99
C SER A 99 8.73 8.14 11.40
N ALA A 100 8.42 9.33 11.93
CA ALA A 100 7.43 10.20 11.33
C ALA A 100 8.13 11.29 10.50
N SER A 101 7.64 11.53 9.29
CA SER A 101 8.15 12.56 8.39
C SER A 101 7.04 13.47 7.89
N THR A 102 7.39 14.72 7.60
CA THR A 102 6.50 15.72 7.02
C THR A 102 7.11 16.32 5.77
N GLY A 103 6.27 16.67 4.81
CA GLY A 103 6.66 17.31 3.57
C GLY A 103 5.47 18.01 2.93
N ILE A 104 5.61 18.36 1.65
CA ILE A 104 4.53 18.95 0.86
C ILE A 104 4.33 18.20 -0.45
N VAL A 105 3.14 18.33 -1.04
CA VAL A 105 2.91 17.97 -2.45
C VAL A 105 3.63 18.97 -3.35
N ALA A 106 4.72 18.55 -3.98
CA ALA A 106 5.53 19.39 -4.86
C ALA A 106 5.00 19.38 -6.31
N ARG A 107 4.45 18.24 -6.76
CA ARG A 107 3.88 18.08 -8.11
C ARG A 107 2.90 16.91 -8.17
N VAL A 108 1.81 17.07 -8.92
CA VAL A 108 0.89 15.98 -9.26
C VAL A 108 0.93 15.77 -10.78
N SER A 109 1.17 14.54 -11.23
CA SER A 109 1.13 14.20 -12.66
C SER A 109 0.66 12.76 -12.87
N GLU A 110 0.48 12.37 -14.14
CA GLU A 110 0.12 11.00 -14.52
C GLU A 110 1.16 9.96 -14.08
N LYS A 111 2.42 10.38 -13.90
CA LYS A 111 3.51 9.51 -13.44
C LYS A 111 3.51 9.31 -11.92
N GLY A 112 2.63 9.97 -11.19
CA GLY A 112 2.51 9.90 -9.73
C GLY A 112 2.59 11.25 -9.04
N ILE A 113 2.60 11.20 -7.70
CA ILE A 113 2.62 12.38 -6.84
C ILE A 113 4.04 12.56 -6.34
N HIS A 114 4.64 13.71 -6.61
CA HIS A 114 5.96 14.06 -6.10
C HIS A 114 5.80 14.92 -4.87
N THR A 115 6.52 14.57 -3.82
CA THR A 115 6.51 15.24 -2.53
C THR A 115 7.94 15.60 -2.13
N THR A 116 8.07 16.43 -1.10
CA THR A 116 9.36 16.72 -0.46
C THR A 116 9.66 15.78 0.70
N LEU A 117 8.92 14.67 0.83
CA LEU A 117 9.21 13.67 1.86
C LEU A 117 10.59 13.07 1.63
N PRO A 118 11.33 12.74 2.71
CA PRO A 118 12.54 11.94 2.59
C PRO A 118 12.21 10.53 2.06
N ASP A 119 13.21 9.68 1.95
CA ASP A 119 12.94 8.26 1.74
C ASP A 119 12.25 7.68 2.99
N ILE A 120 10.96 7.35 2.83
CA ILE A 120 10.11 6.77 3.89
C ILE A 120 10.01 5.23 3.78
N GLY A 121 10.75 4.63 2.85
CA GLY A 121 10.71 3.20 2.57
C GLY A 121 9.55 2.80 1.63
N THR A 122 9.84 1.88 0.73
CA THR A 122 8.93 1.35 -0.29
C THR A 122 7.64 0.79 0.32
N GLY A 123 6.48 1.23 -0.19
CA GLY A 123 5.16 0.76 0.26
C GLY A 123 4.60 1.46 1.51
N SER A 124 5.38 2.35 2.14
CA SER A 124 4.93 3.18 3.26
C SER A 124 3.84 4.17 2.85
N ALA A 125 2.89 4.41 3.74
CA ALA A 125 1.76 5.31 3.51
C ALA A 125 2.19 6.79 3.60
N ALA A 126 1.66 7.59 2.69
CA ALA A 126 1.67 9.05 2.78
C ALA A 126 0.22 9.55 2.87
N VAL A 127 -0.06 10.39 3.87
CA VAL A 127 -1.40 10.84 4.23
C VAL A 127 -1.48 12.37 4.31
N ASP A 128 -2.70 12.92 4.22
CA ASP A 128 -2.97 14.33 4.51
C ASP A 128 -3.06 14.59 6.04
N LEU A 129 -3.32 15.85 6.42
CA LEU A 129 -3.49 16.23 7.84
C LEU A 129 -4.72 15.60 8.52
N SER A 130 -5.67 15.08 7.75
CA SER A 130 -6.84 14.36 8.26
C SER A 130 -6.60 12.84 8.36
N GLY A 131 -5.40 12.37 7.98
CA GLY A 131 -5.06 10.95 7.94
C GLY A 131 -5.64 10.21 6.73
N ASN A 132 -6.12 10.92 5.70
CA ASN A 132 -6.56 10.30 4.46
C ASN A 132 -5.37 9.94 3.60
N LEU A 133 -5.44 8.80 2.92
CA LEU A 133 -4.35 8.27 2.13
C LEU A 133 -4.23 9.01 0.79
N ILE A 134 -3.06 9.63 0.58
CA ILE A 134 -2.69 10.28 -0.68
C ILE A 134 -2.06 9.25 -1.63
N GLY A 135 -1.24 8.35 -1.08
CA GLY A 135 -0.56 7.32 -1.85
C GLY A 135 0.39 6.49 -1.00
N ILE A 136 1.15 5.63 -1.66
CA ILE A 136 2.23 4.85 -1.03
C ILE A 136 3.56 5.12 -1.73
N ALA A 137 4.66 5.07 -0.99
CA ALA A 137 5.99 5.31 -1.55
C ALA A 137 6.37 4.28 -2.62
N ALA A 138 6.84 4.75 -3.76
CA ALA A 138 7.26 3.90 -4.87
C ALA A 138 8.63 3.23 -4.63
N GLY A 139 9.44 3.74 -3.69
CA GLY A 139 10.73 3.16 -3.29
C GLY A 139 11.93 3.54 -4.16
N ILE A 140 11.77 3.57 -5.48
CA ILE A 140 12.86 3.88 -6.43
C ILE A 140 13.25 5.37 -6.48
N THR A 141 12.37 6.26 -6.08
CA THR A 141 12.63 7.71 -6.10
C THR A 141 12.07 8.34 -4.83
N PRO A 142 12.93 8.92 -3.96
CA PRO A 142 12.47 9.61 -2.77
C PRO A 142 11.41 10.67 -3.10
N GLY A 143 10.39 10.74 -2.26
CA GLY A 143 9.26 11.65 -2.46
C GLY A 143 8.28 11.26 -3.57
N LEU A 144 8.54 10.23 -4.38
CA LEU A 144 7.58 9.73 -5.39
C LEU A 144 6.58 8.75 -4.76
N LEU A 145 5.30 9.04 -4.93
CA LEU A 145 4.20 8.22 -4.46
C LEU A 145 3.40 7.63 -5.62
N ILE A 146 3.04 6.35 -5.47
CA ILE A 146 1.97 5.70 -6.23
C ILE A 146 0.64 6.25 -5.69
N SER A 147 -0.17 6.83 -6.59
CA SER A 147 -1.37 7.56 -6.20
C SER A 147 -2.49 6.66 -5.65
N ALA A 148 -3.31 7.20 -4.76
CA ALA A 148 -4.52 6.52 -4.30
C ALA A 148 -5.54 6.23 -5.42
N ASN A 149 -5.49 6.95 -6.55
CA ASN A 149 -6.27 6.60 -7.75
C ASN A 149 -5.87 5.24 -8.30
N THR A 150 -4.57 4.96 -8.40
CA THR A 150 -4.03 3.67 -8.85
C THR A 150 -4.50 2.55 -7.92
N ILE A 151 -4.46 2.79 -6.61
CA ILE A 151 -4.98 1.86 -5.60
C ILE A 151 -6.47 1.58 -5.83
N THR A 152 -7.27 2.63 -5.99
CA THR A 152 -8.72 2.53 -6.20
C THR A 152 -9.05 1.77 -7.48
N ALA A 153 -8.36 2.08 -8.58
CA ALA A 153 -8.53 1.40 -9.86
C ALA A 153 -8.22 -0.11 -9.73
N LEU A 154 -7.11 -0.44 -9.08
CA LEU A 154 -6.73 -1.85 -8.89
C LEU A 154 -7.68 -2.59 -7.93
N LEU A 155 -8.25 -1.93 -6.92
CA LEU A 155 -9.29 -2.49 -6.05
C LEU A 155 -10.64 -2.66 -6.77
N ALA A 156 -10.94 -1.82 -7.76
CA ALA A 156 -12.19 -1.89 -8.52
C ALA A 156 -12.15 -2.88 -9.69
N ALA A 157 -10.97 -3.22 -10.21
CA ALA A 157 -10.82 -4.10 -11.37
C ALA A 157 -11.42 -5.52 -11.14
N THR A 158 -12.56 -5.83 -11.75
CA THR A 158 -13.08 -7.20 -11.72
C THR A 158 -12.16 -8.13 -12.50
N THR A 159 -11.96 -9.36 -12.01
CA THR A 159 -11.26 -10.39 -12.77
C THR A 159 -12.09 -10.74 -14.00
N THR A 160 -11.68 -10.26 -15.17
CA THR A 160 -12.22 -10.77 -16.44
C THR A 160 -11.73 -12.22 -16.57
N THR A 161 -12.60 -13.17 -16.26
CA THR A 161 -12.36 -14.58 -16.54
C THR A 161 -12.26 -14.75 -18.05
N THR A 162 -11.05 -15.00 -18.55
CA THR A 162 -10.85 -15.47 -19.92
C THR A 162 -11.47 -16.87 -20.03
N THR A 163 -12.64 -16.95 -20.66
CA THR A 163 -13.23 -18.23 -21.06
C THR A 163 -12.38 -18.78 -22.19
N SER A 164 -11.52 -19.75 -21.89
CA SER A 164 -10.83 -20.54 -22.90
C SER A 164 -11.84 -21.49 -23.55
N THR A 165 -12.38 -21.12 -24.70
CA THR A 165 -13.03 -22.08 -25.58
C THR A 165 -11.94 -22.95 -26.21
N THR A 166 -11.84 -24.18 -25.73
CA THR A 166 -10.98 -25.21 -26.31
C THR A 166 -11.58 -25.65 -27.66
N PRO A 167 -10.82 -25.69 -28.77
CA PRO A 167 -11.28 -26.28 -30.03
C PRO A 167 -11.34 -27.81 -29.96
#